data_AF-A0A1H8Q523-F1
#
_entry.id   AF-A0A1H8Q523-F1
#
_cell.length_a   1.000
_cell.length_b   1.000
_cell.length_c   1.000
_cell.angle_alpha   90.00
_cell.angle_beta   90.00
_cell.angle_gamma   90.00
#
_symmetry.space_group_name_H-M   'P 1'
#
loop_
_entity.id
_entity.type
_entity.pdbx_description
1 polymer ?
#
loop_
_entity_poly.entity_id
_entity_poly.type
_entity_poly.pdbx_seq_one_letter_code
_entity_poly.pdbx_strand_id
1 'polypeptide(L)'
;MIWATIGAGVLALIALVMWLHHLFEGERLLRDLWREWRLSRKSLAEVDAAWAAAPDRSDIEISLTTIPSRIGMIEQTLKGLLDQTRPPKRVVLNVPEYSEREKRPYEIPEVLLGLSGVRIRRCRDWGPATKMIPALLEAEPDAPVLVADDDRIYPARFVEWAERWAAERPDAALTFAGWEVPADLIDRPTTIWSNLFMRAPAPVRGHRLRRPRETDVFMGVMGYLVRPRFYDLEALTDFSRTPRAGFLVDDVRSSALCRAPRLVIPAGGLSFLPKARYGAFKETALANLNRGSGAPEDRNNSIAVRHYADRWRVGGRPRP
;
A
#
# COMPACT_ATOMS: atom_id res chain seq x y z
N MET A 1 1.52 -48.72 -1.45
CA MET A 1 2.17 -47.83 -2.44
C MET A 1 1.19 -46.88 -3.11
N ILE A 2 0.08 -47.34 -3.70
CA ILE A 2 -0.92 -46.48 -4.39
C ILE A 2 -1.45 -45.31 -3.54
N TRP A 3 -1.80 -45.53 -2.28
CA TRP A 3 -2.27 -44.46 -1.37
C TRP A 3 -1.21 -43.40 -1.05
N ALA A 4 0.07 -43.78 -1.02
CA ALA A 4 1.18 -42.85 -0.82
C ALA A 4 1.43 -42.00 -2.09
N THR A 5 1.28 -42.59 -3.28
CA THR A 5 1.38 -41.87 -4.56
C THR A 5 0.19 -40.93 -4.79
N ILE A 6 -1.04 -41.35 -4.42
CA ILE A 6 -2.23 -40.49 -4.46
C ILE A 6 -2.07 -39.33 -3.47
N GLY A 7 -1.60 -39.61 -2.23
CA GLY A 7 -1.32 -38.57 -1.24
C GLY A 7 -0.26 -37.57 -1.70
N ALA A 8 0.84 -38.04 -2.30
CA ALA A 8 1.87 -37.18 -2.88
C ALA A 8 1.33 -36.34 -4.05
N GLY A 9 0.48 -36.92 -4.91
CA GLY A 9 -0.16 -36.21 -6.03
C GLY A 9 -1.11 -35.11 -5.57
N VAL A 10 -1.92 -35.36 -4.53
CA VAL A 10 -2.82 -34.37 -3.93
C VAL A 10 -2.01 -33.23 -3.28
N LEU A 11 -0.95 -33.55 -2.53
CA LEU A 11 -0.08 -32.54 -1.93
C LEU A 11 0.63 -31.69 -2.99
N ALA A 12 1.11 -32.30 -4.08
CA ALA A 12 1.71 -31.57 -5.19
C ALA A 12 0.72 -30.63 -5.88
N LEU A 13 -0.54 -31.08 -6.06
CA LEU A 13 -1.60 -30.24 -6.63
C LEU A 13 -1.94 -29.06 -5.71
N ILE A 14 -2.07 -29.30 -4.40
CA ILE A 14 -2.31 -28.22 -3.42
C ILE A 14 -1.16 -27.22 -3.45
N ALA A 15 0.08 -27.69 -3.44
CA ALA A 15 1.26 -26.84 -3.53
C ALA A 15 1.28 -26.01 -4.82
N LEU A 16 0.92 -26.61 -5.96
CA LEU A 16 0.82 -25.92 -7.25
C LEU A 16 -0.28 -24.86 -7.22
N VAL A 17 -1.48 -25.17 -6.70
CA VAL A 17 -2.59 -24.21 -6.59
C VAL A 17 -2.21 -23.05 -5.68
N MET A 18 -1.60 -23.32 -4.53
CA MET A 18 -1.11 -22.28 -3.62
C MET A 18 -0.04 -21.41 -4.30
N TRP A 19 0.92 -22.03 -4.99
CA TRP A 19 1.96 -21.31 -5.72
C TRP A 19 1.39 -20.42 -6.82
N LEU A 20 0.44 -20.93 -7.60
CA LEU A 20 -0.29 -20.17 -8.61
C LEU A 20 -1.04 -19.00 -7.96
N HIS A 21 -1.76 -19.22 -6.86
CA HIS A 21 -2.46 -18.15 -6.15
C HIS A 21 -1.51 -17.02 -5.74
N HIS A 22 -0.36 -17.33 -5.13
CA HIS A 22 0.63 -16.32 -4.76
C HIS A 22 1.15 -15.56 -5.99
N LEU A 23 1.47 -16.27 -7.07
CA LEU A 23 1.88 -15.64 -8.33
C LEU A 23 0.83 -14.67 -8.87
N PHE A 24 -0.45 -15.03 -8.84
CA PHE A 24 -1.54 -14.16 -9.29
C PHE A 24 -1.71 -12.92 -8.41
N GLU A 25 -1.42 -13.03 -7.11
CA GLU A 25 -1.43 -11.91 -6.17
C GLU A 25 -0.17 -11.03 -6.25
N GLY A 26 0.83 -11.43 -7.06
CA GLY A 26 2.10 -10.72 -7.20
C GLY A 26 3.14 -11.04 -6.15
N GLU A 27 2.84 -12.04 -5.31
CA GLU A 27 3.77 -12.64 -4.36
C GLU A 27 4.60 -13.73 -5.07
N ARG A 28 5.83 -13.93 -4.61
CA ARG A 28 6.72 -15.00 -5.06
C ARG A 28 7.14 -15.81 -3.85
N LEU A 29 6.23 -16.67 -3.37
CA LEU A 29 6.31 -17.36 -2.08
C LEU A 29 7.73 -17.71 -1.61
N LEU A 30 8.51 -18.46 -2.39
CA LEU A 30 9.88 -18.85 -2.00
C LEU A 30 10.84 -17.65 -1.86
N ARG A 31 10.77 -16.68 -2.79
CA ARG A 31 11.60 -15.47 -2.73
C ARG A 31 11.16 -14.55 -1.58
N ASP A 32 9.87 -14.50 -1.31
CA ASP A 32 9.29 -13.68 -0.24
C ASP A 32 9.67 -14.25 1.12
N LEU A 33 9.54 -15.57 1.31
CA LEU A 33 10.01 -16.28 2.50
C LEU A 33 11.51 -16.09 2.72
N TRP A 34 12.31 -16.18 1.65
CA TRP A 34 13.75 -15.94 1.74
C TRP A 34 14.07 -14.48 2.09
N ARG A 35 13.33 -13.51 1.55
CA ARG A 35 13.49 -12.08 1.88
C ARG A 35 13.13 -11.83 3.35
N GLU A 36 11.99 -12.31 3.81
CA GLU A 36 11.57 -12.21 5.22
C GLU A 36 12.58 -12.86 6.15
N TRP A 37 13.05 -14.07 5.82
CA TRP A 37 14.10 -14.76 6.59
C TRP A 37 15.39 -13.96 6.64
N ARG A 38 15.89 -13.43 5.52
CA ARG A 38 17.12 -12.63 5.50
C ARG A 38 16.98 -11.36 6.34
N LEU A 39 15.82 -10.69 6.30
CA LEU A 39 15.55 -9.50 7.11
C LEU A 39 15.42 -9.83 8.61
N SER A 40 14.89 -11.00 8.96
CA SER A 40 14.79 -11.44 10.36
C SER A 40 16.15 -11.78 10.99
N ARG A 41 17.18 -12.03 10.18
CA ARG A 41 18.56 -12.28 10.65
C ARG A 41 19.35 -11.01 10.99
N LYS A 42 18.82 -9.83 10.69
CA LYS A 42 19.47 -8.55 10.98
C LYS A 42 18.64 -7.78 11.99
N SER A 43 19.27 -7.05 12.90
CA SER A 43 18.61 -6.03 13.72
C SER A 43 18.21 -4.82 12.87
N LEU A 44 17.27 -4.00 13.37
CA LEU A 44 16.90 -2.75 12.69
C LEU A 44 18.10 -1.79 12.60
N ALA A 45 18.92 -1.72 13.65
CA ALA A 45 20.12 -0.89 13.70
C ALA A 45 21.17 -1.28 12.64
N GLU A 46 21.38 -2.59 12.39
CA GLU A 46 22.29 -3.05 11.34
C GLU A 46 21.80 -2.66 9.94
N VAL A 47 20.49 -2.74 9.70
CA VAL A 47 19.90 -2.33 8.41
C VAL A 47 19.96 -0.82 8.24
N ASP A 48 19.73 -0.05 9.31
CA ASP A 48 19.84 1.41 9.32
C ASP A 48 21.29 1.87 9.06
N ALA A 49 22.27 1.24 9.70
CA ALA A 49 23.69 1.51 9.46
C ALA A 49 24.09 1.21 8.01
N ALA A 50 23.60 0.11 7.44
CA ALA A 50 23.82 -0.22 6.03
C ALA A 50 23.16 0.81 5.09
N TRP A 51 21.97 1.30 5.43
CA TRP A 51 21.31 2.39 4.71
C TRP A 51 22.12 3.70 4.81
N ALA A 52 22.67 4.02 5.98
CA ALA A 52 23.45 5.24 6.20
C ALA A 52 24.79 5.23 5.44
N ALA A 53 25.40 4.06 5.30
CA ALA A 53 26.64 3.85 4.56
C ALA A 53 26.43 3.75 3.04
N ALA A 54 25.19 3.75 2.55
CA ALA A 54 24.90 3.63 1.12
C ALA A 54 25.39 4.87 0.34
N PRO A 55 26.25 4.69 -0.68
CA PRO A 55 26.89 5.82 -1.37
C PRO A 55 25.95 6.56 -2.32
N ASP A 56 24.94 5.88 -2.84
CA ASP A 56 23.94 6.42 -3.78
C ASP A 56 22.53 6.07 -3.29
N ARG A 57 21.72 7.10 -3.11
CA ARG A 57 20.34 7.02 -2.62
C ARG A 57 19.42 7.74 -3.59
N SER A 58 18.18 7.27 -3.67
CA SER A 58 17.12 7.98 -4.37
C SER A 58 16.77 9.28 -3.63
N ASP A 59 16.31 10.30 -4.35
CA ASP A 59 15.73 11.50 -3.77
C ASP A 59 14.31 11.29 -3.21
N ILE A 60 13.71 10.13 -3.46
CA ILE A 60 12.36 9.79 -3.01
C ILE A 60 12.33 9.59 -1.49
N GLU A 61 11.45 10.33 -0.82
CA GLU A 61 11.04 10.08 0.56
C GLU A 61 9.90 9.05 0.59
N ILE A 62 10.02 8.04 1.47
CA ILE A 62 8.95 7.11 1.74
C ILE A 62 8.14 7.62 2.93
N SER A 63 6.82 7.64 2.82
CA SER A 63 5.92 8.04 3.91
C SER A 63 4.95 6.93 4.27
N LEU A 64 4.81 6.65 5.56
CA LEU A 64 3.85 5.68 6.09
C LEU A 64 3.28 6.14 7.43
N THR A 65 2.21 5.49 7.88
CA THR A 65 1.63 5.66 9.23
C THR A 65 1.41 4.28 9.84
N THR A 66 1.26 4.23 11.16
CA THR A 66 0.88 2.99 11.87
C THR A 66 -0.27 3.28 12.84
N ILE A 67 -0.69 2.26 13.58
CA ILE A 67 -1.65 2.35 14.68
C ILE A 67 -0.99 1.82 15.96
N PRO A 68 -1.48 2.18 17.15
CA PRO A 68 -0.80 1.81 18.39
C PRO A 68 -0.64 0.29 18.57
N SER A 69 -1.54 -0.54 18.04
CA SER A 69 -1.40 -2.01 18.12
C SER A 69 -0.33 -2.58 17.20
N ARG A 70 0.11 -1.83 16.18
CA ARG A 70 1.07 -2.28 15.16
C ARG A 70 2.45 -1.66 15.27
N ILE A 71 2.61 -0.54 15.96
CA ILE A 71 3.90 0.15 16.05
C ILE A 71 5.01 -0.74 16.62
N GLY A 72 4.68 -1.64 17.56
CA GLY A 72 5.62 -2.64 18.10
C GLY A 72 5.95 -3.81 17.15
N MET A 73 5.28 -3.91 15.99
CA MET A 73 5.46 -4.98 14.99
C MET A 73 6.03 -4.46 13.66
N ILE A 74 6.22 -3.15 13.51
CA ILE A 74 6.55 -2.50 12.22
C ILE A 74 7.99 -2.79 11.74
N GLU A 75 8.82 -3.39 12.58
CA GLU A 75 10.25 -3.55 12.32
C GLU A 75 10.55 -4.23 10.98
N GLN A 76 9.82 -5.28 10.60
CA GLN A 76 10.03 -5.98 9.32
C GLN A 76 9.69 -5.10 8.11
N THR A 77 8.67 -4.26 8.23
CA THR A 77 8.29 -3.28 7.21
C THR A 77 9.40 -2.24 7.04
N LEU A 78 9.88 -1.65 8.14
CA LEU A 78 10.96 -0.66 8.10
C LEU A 78 12.26 -1.25 7.53
N LYS A 79 12.65 -2.46 7.97
CA LYS A 79 13.80 -3.17 7.39
C LYS A 79 13.64 -3.38 5.89
N GLY A 80 12.44 -3.78 5.44
CA GLY A 80 12.15 -3.96 4.03
C GLY A 80 12.26 -2.66 3.21
N LEU A 81 11.88 -1.53 3.78
CA LEU A 81 11.94 -0.20 3.14
C LEU A 81 13.36 0.40 3.12
N LEU A 82 14.18 0.10 4.13
CA LEU A 82 15.59 0.51 4.19
C LEU A 82 16.50 -0.40 3.34
N ASP A 83 16.24 -1.71 3.33
CA ASP A 83 16.95 -2.70 2.51
C ASP A 83 16.41 -2.69 1.07
N GLN A 84 16.86 -1.71 0.31
CA GLN A 84 16.55 -1.51 -1.11
C GLN A 84 17.84 -1.48 -1.93
N THR A 85 17.75 -1.96 -3.17
CA THR A 85 18.82 -1.87 -4.17
C THR A 85 19.16 -0.42 -4.55
N ARG A 86 18.15 0.46 -4.54
CA ARG A 86 18.29 1.92 -4.51
C ARG A 86 17.65 2.42 -3.20
N PRO A 87 18.42 2.68 -2.13
CA PRO A 87 17.85 3.11 -0.86
C PRO A 87 17.12 4.46 -0.98
N PRO A 88 16.02 4.66 -0.23
CA PRO A 88 15.29 5.93 -0.27
C PRO A 88 16.06 7.05 0.41
N LYS A 89 15.68 8.31 0.14
CA LYS A 89 16.21 9.51 0.81
C LYS A 89 16.06 9.42 2.33
N ARG A 90 14.93 8.87 2.76
CA ARG A 90 14.57 8.47 4.13
C ARG A 90 13.21 7.80 4.14
N VAL A 91 12.88 7.18 5.26
CA VAL A 91 11.53 6.71 5.60
C VAL A 91 10.96 7.62 6.67
N VAL A 92 9.76 8.16 6.48
CA VAL A 92 9.06 9.00 7.46
C VAL A 92 7.86 8.25 8.02
N LEU A 93 7.96 7.87 9.29
CA LEU A 93 6.87 7.27 10.04
C LEU A 93 6.07 8.38 10.72
N ASN A 94 4.88 8.65 10.19
CA ASN A 94 3.92 9.58 10.77
C ASN A 94 3.21 8.89 11.94
N VAL A 95 3.33 9.47 13.14
CA VAL A 95 2.77 8.92 14.38
C VAL A 95 1.94 10.01 15.07
N PRO A 96 0.60 9.94 14.98
CA PRO A 96 -0.24 10.93 15.62
C PRO A 96 -0.08 11.00 17.14
N GLU A 97 -0.49 12.12 17.75
CA GLU A 97 -0.54 12.22 19.22
C GLU A 97 -1.49 11.19 19.84
N TYR A 98 -2.63 10.98 19.20
CA TYR A 98 -3.69 10.09 19.66
C TYR A 98 -4.31 9.35 18.47
N SER A 99 -4.62 8.07 18.62
CA SER A 99 -5.28 7.27 17.58
C SER A 99 -6.79 7.40 17.67
N GLU A 100 -7.42 7.97 16.65
CA GLU A 100 -8.87 8.03 16.52
C GLU A 100 -9.50 6.65 16.31
N ARG A 101 -8.72 5.72 15.73
CA ARG A 101 -9.17 4.35 15.46
C ARG A 101 -9.15 3.47 16.71
N GLU A 102 -8.06 3.53 17.48
CA GLU A 102 -7.88 2.68 18.67
C GLU A 102 -8.20 3.39 19.99
N LYS A 103 -8.54 4.68 19.94
CA LYS A 103 -8.91 5.50 21.10
C LYS A 103 -7.87 5.44 22.22
N ARG A 104 -6.59 5.55 21.84
CA ARG A 104 -5.46 5.57 22.78
C ARG A 104 -4.24 6.32 22.21
N PRO A 105 -3.36 6.85 23.07
CA PRO A 105 -2.10 7.45 22.64
C PRO A 105 -1.16 6.40 22.03
N TYR A 106 -0.13 6.90 21.33
CA TYR A 106 0.94 6.05 20.79
C TYR A 106 2.09 5.96 21.79
N GLU A 107 2.58 4.76 22.01
CA GLU A 107 3.85 4.49 22.68
C GLU A 107 4.88 4.13 21.61
N ILE A 108 5.89 4.98 21.44
CA ILE A 108 6.92 4.79 20.41
C ILE A 108 8.00 3.87 21.00
N PRO A 109 8.25 2.68 20.40
CA PRO A 109 9.30 1.79 20.85
C PRO A 109 10.69 2.46 20.75
N GLU A 110 11.53 2.28 21.77
CA GLU A 110 12.88 2.87 21.83
C GLU A 110 13.75 2.48 20.63
N VAL A 111 13.57 1.26 20.10
CA VAL A 111 14.29 0.78 18.90
C VAL A 111 14.05 1.62 17.65
N LEU A 112 12.98 2.43 17.62
CA LEU A 112 12.69 3.36 16.53
C LEU A 112 13.34 4.73 16.73
N LEU A 113 13.83 5.04 17.93
CA LEU A 113 14.46 6.31 18.26
C LEU A 113 15.94 6.28 17.82
N GLY A 114 16.42 7.39 17.27
CA GLY A 114 17.82 7.56 16.89
C GLY A 114 18.26 6.86 15.61
N LEU A 115 17.34 6.25 14.85
CA LEU A 115 17.62 5.74 13.51
C LEU A 115 17.92 6.88 12.54
N SER A 116 18.89 6.69 11.66
CA SER A 116 19.30 7.70 10.67
C SER A 116 18.37 7.69 9.45
N GLY A 117 17.93 6.50 9.03
CA GLY A 117 17.09 6.28 7.86
C GLY A 117 15.60 6.42 8.12
N VAL A 118 15.18 6.44 9.40
CA VAL A 118 13.77 6.55 9.80
C VAL A 118 13.57 7.83 10.61
N ARG A 119 12.76 8.75 10.09
CA ARG A 119 12.31 9.94 10.82
C ARG A 119 10.92 9.68 11.39
N ILE A 120 10.75 9.88 12.68
CA ILE A 120 9.43 9.91 13.31
C ILE A 120 8.87 11.33 13.20
N ARG A 121 7.65 11.46 12.68
CA ARG A 121 6.92 12.74 12.60
C ARG A 121 5.70 12.68 13.51
N ARG A 122 5.66 13.51 14.55
CA ARG A 122 4.43 13.76 15.33
C ARG A 122 3.47 14.62 14.53
N CYS A 123 2.20 14.25 14.47
CA CYS A 123 1.21 14.93 13.64
C CYS A 123 -0.21 14.78 14.18
N ARG A 124 -1.16 15.42 13.48
CA ARG A 124 -2.59 15.15 13.63
C ARG A 124 -2.94 13.77 13.05
N ASP A 125 -3.92 13.09 13.64
CA ASP A 125 -4.49 11.87 13.08
C ASP A 125 -5.48 12.19 11.95
N TRP A 126 -5.12 11.81 10.74
CA TRP A 126 -5.96 11.87 9.55
C TRP A 126 -6.53 10.48 9.19
N GLY A 127 -6.51 9.56 10.16
CA GLY A 127 -6.85 8.15 9.96
C GLY A 127 -5.80 7.46 9.07
N PRO A 128 -6.24 6.53 8.21
CA PRO A 128 -5.36 5.89 7.23
C PRO A 128 -4.61 6.88 6.33
N ALA A 129 -5.20 8.04 6.00
CA ALA A 129 -4.58 9.09 5.17
C ALA A 129 -3.35 9.76 5.82
N THR A 130 -3.09 9.50 7.12
CA THR A 130 -1.90 9.97 7.84
C THR A 130 -0.59 9.50 7.18
N LYS A 131 -0.63 8.41 6.39
CA LYS A 131 0.53 7.95 5.60
C LYS A 131 0.93 8.91 4.48
N MET A 132 0.05 9.82 4.06
CA MET A 132 0.26 10.68 2.89
C MET A 132 0.13 12.16 3.23
N ILE A 133 -0.94 12.57 3.93
CA ILE A 133 -1.29 13.99 4.10
C ILE A 133 -0.14 14.81 4.72
N PRO A 134 0.46 14.42 5.86
CA PRO A 134 1.54 15.21 6.46
C PRO A 134 2.76 15.33 5.54
N ALA A 135 3.09 14.28 4.78
CA ALA A 135 4.20 14.32 3.85
C ALA A 135 3.94 15.26 2.67
N LEU A 136 2.70 15.31 2.15
CA LEU A 136 2.36 16.24 1.08
C LEU A 136 2.32 17.70 1.53
N LEU A 137 2.00 17.97 2.80
CA LEU A 137 1.98 19.33 3.35
C LEU A 137 3.39 19.90 3.59
N GLU A 138 4.38 19.06 3.89
CA GLU A 138 5.76 19.48 4.13
C GLU A 138 6.65 19.44 2.87
N ALA A 139 6.21 18.74 1.82
CA ALA A 139 6.99 18.53 0.62
C ALA A 139 6.84 19.68 -0.38
N GLU A 140 7.90 19.93 -1.15
CA GLU A 140 7.86 20.82 -2.30
C GLU A 140 6.85 20.33 -3.36
N PRO A 141 6.24 21.23 -4.16
CA PRO A 141 5.16 20.87 -5.10
C PRO A 141 5.46 19.70 -6.04
N ASP A 142 6.71 19.57 -6.49
CA ASP A 142 7.17 18.53 -7.42
C ASP A 142 7.83 17.32 -6.75
N ALA A 143 8.04 17.37 -5.43
CA ALA A 143 8.75 16.32 -4.73
C ALA A 143 7.92 15.01 -4.73
N PRO A 144 8.48 13.90 -5.25
CA PRO A 144 7.81 12.62 -5.20
C PRO A 144 7.76 12.06 -3.77
N VAL A 145 6.56 11.71 -3.31
CA VAL A 145 6.32 11.01 -2.04
C VAL A 145 5.84 9.60 -2.37
N LEU A 146 6.63 8.60 -1.96
CA LEU A 146 6.28 7.19 -2.10
C LEU A 146 5.58 6.71 -0.82
N VAL A 147 4.30 6.41 -0.92
CA VAL A 147 3.47 6.00 0.21
C VAL A 147 3.49 4.50 0.39
N ALA A 148 3.62 4.05 1.63
CA ALA A 148 3.63 2.65 2.03
C ALA A 148 2.67 2.38 3.22
N ASP A 149 2.31 1.11 3.41
CA ASP A 149 1.56 0.61 4.57
C ASP A 149 2.52 -0.05 5.59
N ASP A 150 2.10 -0.12 6.86
CA ASP A 150 2.92 -0.59 7.99
C ASP A 150 3.03 -2.11 8.14
N ASP A 151 2.26 -2.88 7.36
CA ASP A 151 2.14 -4.33 7.50
C ASP A 151 2.73 -5.13 6.34
N ARG A 152 3.62 -4.52 5.54
CA ARG A 152 4.11 -5.09 4.29
C ARG A 152 5.63 -5.15 4.20
N ILE A 153 6.16 -6.25 3.66
CA ILE A 153 7.53 -6.29 3.16
C ILE A 153 7.50 -5.97 1.67
N TYR A 154 8.16 -4.88 1.30
CA TYR A 154 8.27 -4.42 -0.08
C TYR A 154 9.42 -5.12 -0.83
N PRO A 155 9.31 -5.36 -2.15
CA PRO A 155 10.40 -5.88 -2.98
C PRO A 155 11.66 -5.02 -2.88
N ALA A 156 12.84 -5.63 -3.05
CA ALA A 156 14.14 -4.93 -2.95
C ALA A 156 14.35 -3.83 -4.02
N ARG A 157 13.55 -3.83 -5.08
CA ARG A 157 13.60 -2.88 -6.19
C ARG A 157 12.42 -1.91 -6.19
N PHE A 158 11.66 -1.85 -5.09
CA PHE A 158 10.45 -1.03 -4.98
C PHE A 158 10.74 0.45 -5.25
N VAL A 159 11.78 1.01 -4.61
CA VAL A 159 12.19 2.40 -4.79
C VAL A 159 12.75 2.64 -6.19
N GLU A 160 13.59 1.73 -6.69
CA GLU A 160 14.16 1.79 -8.05
C GLU A 160 13.06 1.86 -9.13
N TRP A 161 12.02 1.04 -8.99
CA TRP A 161 10.88 1.07 -9.91
C TRP A 161 10.09 2.37 -9.80
N ALA A 162 9.82 2.84 -8.57
CA ALA A 162 9.10 4.08 -8.35
C ALA A 162 9.86 5.28 -8.95
N GLU A 163 11.17 5.37 -8.72
CA GLU A 163 12.04 6.41 -9.25
C GLU A 163 12.07 6.43 -10.77
N ARG A 164 12.29 5.27 -11.40
CA ARG A 164 12.28 5.15 -12.85
C ARG A 164 10.97 5.65 -13.44
N TRP A 165 9.83 5.15 -12.94
CA TRP A 165 8.53 5.55 -13.47
C TRP A 165 8.18 7.00 -13.15
N ALA A 166 8.63 7.53 -12.01
CA ALA A 166 8.45 8.93 -11.64
C ALA A 166 9.19 9.88 -12.59
N ALA A 167 10.35 9.46 -13.11
CA ALA A 167 11.09 10.18 -14.15
C ALA A 167 10.42 10.05 -15.54
N GLU A 168 9.94 8.85 -15.89
CA GLU A 168 9.26 8.63 -17.18
C GLU A 168 7.86 9.25 -17.27
N ARG A 169 7.17 9.43 -16.14
CA ARG A 169 5.78 9.92 -16.04
C ARG A 169 5.65 10.93 -14.89
N PRO A 170 6.28 12.12 -14.99
CA PRO A 170 6.32 13.09 -13.90
C PRO A 170 4.93 13.67 -13.56
N ASP A 171 4.01 13.71 -14.52
CA ASP A 171 2.67 14.30 -14.38
C ASP A 171 1.57 13.29 -14.00
N ALA A 172 1.95 12.08 -13.60
CA ALA A 172 1.01 11.06 -13.16
C ALA A 172 1.27 10.61 -11.72
N ALA A 173 0.19 10.30 -11.00
CA ALA A 173 0.24 9.49 -9.80
C ALA A 173 0.50 8.03 -10.21
N LEU A 174 1.41 7.34 -9.52
CA LEU A 174 1.86 6.01 -9.90
C LEU A 174 1.50 5.01 -8.82
N THR A 175 1.11 3.79 -9.17
CA THR A 175 0.80 2.75 -8.19
C THR A 175 1.20 1.37 -8.68
N PHE A 176 1.54 0.48 -7.76
CA PHE A 176 1.87 -0.90 -8.08
C PHE A 176 0.62 -1.79 -8.19
N ALA A 177 -0.51 -1.36 -7.64
CA ALA A 177 -1.81 -1.96 -7.86
C ALA A 177 -2.91 -0.88 -7.84
N GLY A 178 -3.80 -0.94 -8.83
CA GLY A 178 -4.90 0.00 -8.96
C GLY A 178 -6.25 -0.69 -9.01
N TRP A 179 -7.31 0.05 -8.76
CA TRP A 179 -8.68 -0.42 -8.85
C TRP A 179 -9.49 0.49 -9.77
N GLU A 180 -10.14 -0.13 -10.76
CA GLU A 180 -11.12 0.53 -11.62
C GLU A 180 -12.48 0.46 -10.93
N VAL A 181 -13.11 1.61 -10.73
CA VAL A 181 -14.38 1.68 -9.99
C VAL A 181 -15.47 0.99 -10.85
N PRO A 182 -16.27 0.06 -10.28
CA PRO A 182 -17.36 -0.58 -11.00
C PRO A 182 -18.37 0.43 -11.53
N ALA A 183 -18.97 0.16 -12.70
CA ALA A 183 -19.90 1.09 -13.33
C ALA A 183 -21.16 1.38 -12.49
N ASP A 184 -21.59 0.40 -11.69
CA ASP A 184 -22.71 0.52 -10.76
C ASP A 184 -22.31 1.12 -9.40
N LEU A 185 -21.02 1.45 -9.21
CA LEU A 185 -20.46 2.04 -8.00
C LEU A 185 -20.58 1.14 -6.75
N ILE A 186 -20.60 -0.19 -6.94
CA ILE A 186 -20.71 -1.16 -5.84
C ILE A 186 -19.44 -2.02 -5.75
N ASP A 187 -18.70 -1.88 -4.66
CA ASP A 187 -17.55 -2.74 -4.32
C ASP A 187 -18.02 -4.15 -3.97
N ARG A 188 -17.34 -5.15 -4.52
CA ARG A 188 -17.67 -6.57 -4.37
C ARG A 188 -16.41 -7.40 -4.12
N PRO A 189 -16.53 -8.56 -3.46
CA PRO A 189 -15.42 -9.50 -3.38
C PRO A 189 -14.89 -9.87 -4.77
N THR A 190 -13.56 -9.98 -4.88
CA THR A 190 -12.91 -10.48 -6.09
C THR A 190 -13.26 -11.95 -6.30
N THR A 191 -13.61 -12.31 -7.54
CA THR A 191 -13.82 -13.69 -7.96
C THR A 191 -12.59 -14.20 -8.71
N ILE A 192 -12.47 -15.52 -8.88
CA ILE A 192 -11.38 -16.12 -9.67
C ILE A 192 -11.34 -15.51 -11.08
N TRP A 193 -12.51 -15.36 -11.72
CA TRP A 193 -12.64 -14.80 -13.06
C TRP A 193 -12.26 -13.32 -13.11
N SER A 194 -12.75 -12.50 -12.17
CA SER A 194 -12.39 -11.08 -12.16
C SER A 194 -10.90 -10.89 -11.89
N ASN A 195 -10.30 -11.72 -11.03
CA ASN A 195 -8.86 -11.73 -10.76
C ASN A 195 -8.04 -12.12 -11.99
N LEU A 196 -8.46 -13.18 -12.69
CA LEU A 196 -7.78 -13.66 -13.89
C LEU A 196 -7.72 -12.58 -14.97
N PHE A 197 -8.79 -11.81 -15.15
CA PHE A 197 -8.83 -10.76 -16.17
C PHE A 197 -8.44 -9.35 -15.67
N MET A 198 -8.17 -9.17 -14.38
CA MET A 198 -7.93 -7.85 -13.76
C MET A 198 -9.01 -6.83 -14.15
N ARG A 199 -10.27 -7.25 -13.97
CA ARG A 199 -11.46 -6.43 -14.19
C ARG A 199 -12.15 -6.18 -12.86
N ALA A 200 -12.75 -5.01 -12.71
CA ALA A 200 -13.62 -4.69 -11.58
C ALA A 200 -14.56 -5.87 -11.26
N PRO A 201 -14.61 -6.33 -10.00
CA PRO A 201 -14.09 -5.69 -8.79
C PRO A 201 -12.62 -6.02 -8.44
N ALA A 202 -11.90 -6.81 -9.24
CA ALA A 202 -10.52 -7.16 -8.97
C ALA A 202 -9.54 -6.01 -9.27
N PRO A 203 -8.45 -5.90 -8.49
CA PRO A 203 -7.43 -4.90 -8.77
C PRO A 203 -6.56 -5.27 -9.97
N VAL A 204 -6.15 -4.25 -10.71
CA VAL A 204 -5.10 -4.30 -11.72
C VAL A 204 -3.76 -4.34 -11.00
N ARG A 205 -2.94 -5.36 -11.27
CA ARG A 205 -1.66 -5.57 -10.60
C ARG A 205 -0.51 -5.31 -11.55
N GLY A 206 0.39 -4.41 -11.16
CA GLY A 206 1.54 -3.98 -11.96
C GLY A 206 2.44 -5.12 -12.40
N HIS A 207 2.60 -6.17 -11.58
CA HIS A 207 3.46 -7.32 -11.94
C HIS A 207 2.97 -8.13 -13.15
N ARG A 208 1.71 -7.93 -13.57
CA ARG A 208 1.10 -8.59 -14.74
C ARG A 208 1.04 -7.67 -15.97
N LEU A 209 1.55 -6.45 -15.85
CA LEU A 209 1.53 -5.46 -16.91
C LEU A 209 2.88 -5.40 -17.62
N ARG A 210 2.84 -5.16 -18.94
CA ARG A 210 4.04 -4.84 -19.75
C ARG A 210 4.20 -3.35 -20.01
N ARG A 211 3.12 -2.59 -19.86
CA ARG A 211 3.04 -1.13 -20.04
C ARG A 211 2.14 -0.53 -18.96
N PRO A 212 2.31 0.76 -18.60
CA PRO A 212 1.40 1.44 -17.68
C PRO A 212 -0.05 1.33 -18.12
N ARG A 213 -0.97 1.20 -17.17
CA ARG A 213 -2.43 1.17 -17.38
C ARG A 213 -3.10 2.21 -16.50
N GLU A 214 -4.02 2.99 -17.06
CA GLU A 214 -4.80 3.95 -16.27
C GLU A 214 -5.70 3.24 -15.26
N THR A 215 -5.97 3.91 -14.15
CA THR A 215 -6.86 3.43 -13.09
C THR A 215 -7.58 4.58 -12.39
N ASP A 216 -8.63 4.26 -11.63
CA ASP A 216 -9.35 5.27 -10.84
C ASP A 216 -8.76 5.40 -9.43
N VAL A 217 -8.37 4.28 -8.81
CA VAL A 217 -7.93 4.27 -7.42
C VAL A 217 -6.53 3.67 -7.32
N PHE A 218 -5.59 4.40 -6.74
CA PHE A 218 -4.32 3.82 -6.30
C PHE A 218 -4.51 3.08 -4.97
N MET A 219 -3.84 1.94 -4.78
CA MET A 219 -3.99 1.14 -3.57
C MET A 219 -2.76 1.25 -2.67
N GLY A 220 -2.95 1.66 -1.41
CA GLY A 220 -1.87 1.80 -0.41
C GLY A 220 -1.16 0.48 -0.10
N VAL A 221 -1.90 -0.62 -0.16
CA VAL A 221 -1.43 -1.96 0.20
C VAL A 221 -0.26 -2.49 -0.65
N MET A 222 -0.04 -1.89 -1.84
CA MET A 222 1.10 -2.20 -2.73
C MET A 222 2.02 -0.99 -2.95
N GLY A 223 1.70 0.13 -2.33
CA GLY A 223 2.39 1.40 -2.47
C GLY A 223 1.98 2.21 -3.70
N TYR A 224 2.11 3.52 -3.55
CA TYR A 224 1.85 4.49 -4.62
C TYR A 224 2.70 5.74 -4.45
N LEU A 225 3.00 6.42 -5.55
CA LEU A 225 3.78 7.65 -5.60
C LEU A 225 2.90 8.81 -6.05
N VAL A 226 2.93 9.87 -5.27
CA VAL A 226 2.15 11.09 -5.51
C VAL A 226 3.03 12.33 -5.26
N ARG A 227 2.55 13.49 -5.69
CA ARG A 227 3.21 14.79 -5.49
C ARG A 227 2.20 15.81 -4.95
N PRO A 228 2.63 16.82 -4.19
CA PRO A 228 1.70 17.83 -3.68
C PRO A 228 0.93 18.56 -4.79
N ARG A 229 1.58 18.87 -5.93
CA ARG A 229 0.91 19.51 -7.08
C ARG A 229 -0.25 18.73 -7.70
N PHE A 230 -0.38 17.44 -7.38
CA PHE A 230 -1.50 16.62 -7.84
C PHE A 230 -2.79 16.91 -7.06
N TYR A 231 -2.74 17.72 -6.02
CA TYR A 231 -3.85 17.97 -5.11
C TYR A 231 -4.13 19.45 -4.94
N ASP A 232 -5.37 19.72 -4.56
CA ASP A 232 -5.70 20.89 -3.76
C ASP A 232 -5.42 20.54 -2.29
N LEU A 233 -4.39 21.13 -1.67
CA LEU A 233 -4.01 20.75 -0.31
C LEU A 233 -5.06 21.18 0.73
N GLU A 234 -5.80 22.26 0.47
CA GLU A 234 -6.91 22.69 1.33
C GLU A 234 -8.04 21.66 1.27
N ALA A 235 -8.50 21.29 0.08
CA ALA A 235 -9.54 20.26 -0.05
C ALA A 235 -9.08 18.87 0.43
N LEU A 236 -7.78 18.56 0.28
CA LEU A 236 -7.21 17.30 0.76
C LEU A 236 -7.27 17.20 2.29
N THR A 237 -7.06 18.31 3.00
CA THR A 237 -7.09 18.40 4.47
C THR A 237 -8.47 18.70 5.04
N ASP A 238 -9.46 19.07 4.21
CA ASP A 238 -10.84 19.25 4.65
C ASP A 238 -11.65 17.94 4.63
N PHE A 239 -12.00 17.47 5.83
CA PHE A 239 -12.84 16.29 6.02
C PHE A 239 -14.30 16.62 6.34
N SER A 240 -14.69 17.90 6.40
CA SER A 240 -16.03 18.36 6.81
C SER A 240 -17.17 17.75 5.97
N ARG A 241 -16.92 17.56 4.68
CA ARG A 241 -17.88 16.95 3.72
C ARG A 241 -17.59 15.48 3.43
N THR A 242 -16.55 14.91 4.04
CA THR A 242 -16.17 13.51 3.83
C THR A 242 -17.03 12.60 4.70
N PRO A 243 -17.78 11.63 4.13
CA PRO A 243 -18.53 10.68 4.95
C PRO A 243 -17.56 9.82 5.78
N ARG A 244 -18.02 9.28 6.91
CA ARG A 244 -17.18 8.42 7.78
C ARG A 244 -16.53 7.26 7.01
N ALA A 245 -17.22 6.69 6.03
CA ALA A 245 -16.67 5.70 5.12
C ALA A 245 -15.43 6.22 4.37
N GLY A 246 -15.49 7.43 3.80
CA GLY A 246 -14.39 8.08 3.10
C GLY A 246 -13.17 8.39 3.98
N PHE A 247 -13.36 8.53 5.29
CA PHE A 247 -12.25 8.61 6.25
C PHE A 247 -11.54 7.27 6.42
N LEU A 248 -12.26 6.15 6.35
CA LEU A 248 -11.71 4.78 6.50
C LEU A 248 -11.17 4.19 5.20
N VAL A 249 -11.58 4.71 4.03
CA VAL A 249 -11.09 4.28 2.72
C VAL A 249 -10.31 5.41 2.05
N ASP A 250 -9.19 5.78 2.67
CA ASP A 250 -8.36 6.90 2.24
C ASP A 250 -7.85 6.74 0.81
N ASP A 251 -7.55 5.52 0.38
CA ASP A 251 -7.15 5.22 -1.00
C ASP A 251 -8.22 5.71 -2.01
N VAL A 252 -9.51 5.50 -1.72
CA VAL A 252 -10.63 5.98 -2.57
C VAL A 252 -10.72 7.50 -2.51
N ARG A 253 -10.78 8.09 -1.31
CA ARG A 253 -10.90 9.55 -1.15
C ARG A 253 -9.74 10.29 -1.80
N SER A 254 -8.52 9.90 -1.47
CA SER A 254 -7.30 10.53 -1.97
C SER A 254 -7.25 10.40 -3.49
N SER A 255 -7.61 9.24 -4.04
CA SER A 255 -7.73 9.09 -5.49
C SER A 255 -8.78 10.04 -6.08
N ALA A 256 -9.98 10.15 -5.51
CA ALA A 256 -11.03 11.05 -6.00
C ALA A 256 -10.63 12.54 -6.00
N LEU A 257 -9.73 12.94 -5.11
CA LEU A 257 -9.20 14.31 -4.98
C LEU A 257 -7.94 14.54 -5.82
N CYS A 258 -7.31 13.48 -6.35
CA CYS A 258 -6.14 13.57 -7.20
C CYS A 258 -6.52 14.16 -8.57
N ARG A 259 -5.89 15.27 -8.94
CA ARG A 259 -6.09 15.98 -10.22
C ARG A 259 -5.28 15.35 -11.37
N ALA A 260 -4.22 14.62 -11.05
CA ALA A 260 -3.36 13.97 -12.03
C ALA A 260 -3.95 12.64 -12.53
N PRO A 261 -3.59 12.20 -13.76
CA PRO A 261 -3.81 10.82 -14.19
C PRO A 261 -3.17 9.83 -13.21
N ARG A 262 -3.79 8.66 -13.06
CA ARG A 262 -3.30 7.60 -12.18
C ARG A 262 -2.94 6.39 -13.02
N LEU A 263 -1.73 5.88 -12.84
CA LEU A 263 -1.19 4.78 -13.63
C LEU A 263 -0.75 3.63 -12.73
N VAL A 264 -1.27 2.43 -13.02
CA VAL A 264 -0.68 1.18 -12.55
C VAL A 264 0.58 0.91 -13.37
N ILE A 265 1.72 0.86 -12.69
CA ILE A 265 3.03 0.72 -13.33
C ILE A 265 3.52 -0.73 -13.34
N PRO A 266 4.16 -1.20 -14.43
CA PRO A 266 4.84 -2.48 -14.47
C PRO A 266 5.91 -2.63 -13.37
N ALA A 267 5.92 -3.78 -12.70
CA ALA A 267 6.87 -4.10 -11.64
C ALA A 267 7.27 -5.58 -11.65
N GLY A 268 8.40 -5.91 -11.05
CA GLY A 268 8.88 -7.31 -11.00
C GLY A 268 8.21 -8.18 -9.94
N GLY A 269 7.36 -7.61 -9.09
CA GLY A 269 6.69 -8.25 -7.96
C GLY A 269 5.99 -7.19 -7.11
N LEU A 270 5.13 -7.62 -6.18
CA LEU A 270 4.41 -6.75 -5.25
C LEU A 270 4.83 -7.00 -3.81
N SER A 271 4.39 -6.15 -2.89
CA SER A 271 4.62 -6.34 -1.47
C SER A 271 3.74 -7.45 -0.89
N PHE A 272 4.25 -8.14 0.12
CA PHE A 272 3.56 -9.26 0.76
C PHE A 272 3.37 -9.04 2.26
N LEU A 273 2.36 -9.70 2.82
CA LEU A 273 2.17 -9.75 4.28
C LEU A 273 3.25 -10.66 4.91
N PRO A 274 4.01 -10.19 5.91
CA PRO A 274 4.95 -11.02 6.67
C PRO A 274 4.26 -12.25 7.24
N LYS A 275 4.86 -13.43 7.04
CA LYS A 275 4.28 -14.69 7.50
C LYS A 275 4.42 -14.88 9.01
N ALA A 276 5.50 -14.36 9.61
CA ALA A 276 5.76 -14.47 11.05
C ALA A 276 4.69 -13.79 11.93
N ARG A 277 4.03 -12.74 11.43
CA ARG A 277 3.01 -11.96 12.15
C ARG A 277 1.67 -11.90 11.39
N TYR A 278 1.44 -12.85 10.49
CA TYR A 278 0.31 -12.83 9.56
C TYR A 278 -1.06 -12.69 10.27
N GLY A 279 -1.28 -13.46 11.35
CA GLY A 279 -2.53 -13.40 12.13
C GLY A 279 -2.80 -12.01 12.71
N ALA A 280 -1.82 -11.44 13.41
CA ALA A 280 -1.95 -10.11 14.03
C ALA A 280 -2.23 -9.01 12.99
N PHE A 281 -1.59 -9.05 11.82
CA PHE A 281 -1.87 -8.08 10.75
C PHE A 281 -3.26 -8.28 10.14
N LYS A 282 -3.74 -9.53 10.02
CA LYS A 282 -5.10 -9.82 9.54
C LYS A 282 -6.18 -9.40 10.52
N GLU A 283 -5.98 -9.60 11.81
CA GLU A 283 -6.92 -9.18 12.87
C GLU A 283 -7.09 -7.66 12.89
N THR A 284 -5.98 -6.93 12.81
CA THR A 284 -5.94 -5.47 12.83
C THR A 284 -6.18 -4.84 11.45
N ALA A 285 -6.50 -5.62 10.41
CA ALA A 285 -6.68 -5.11 9.06
C ALA A 285 -7.86 -4.15 8.97
N LEU A 286 -7.64 -2.98 8.36
CA LEU A 286 -8.68 -1.99 8.10
C LEU A 286 -9.82 -2.55 7.23
N ALA A 287 -9.51 -3.53 6.39
CA ALA A 287 -10.48 -4.27 5.58
C ALA A 287 -11.61 -4.90 6.43
N ASN A 288 -11.36 -5.24 7.70
CA ASN A 288 -12.37 -5.80 8.59
C ASN A 288 -13.42 -4.75 8.96
N LEU A 289 -13.02 -3.49 9.13
CA LEU A 289 -13.92 -2.36 9.37
C LEU A 289 -14.65 -1.95 8.08
N ASN A 290 -14.02 -2.12 6.92
CA ASN A 290 -14.57 -1.70 5.63
C ASN A 290 -15.70 -2.58 5.09
N ARG A 291 -15.89 -3.77 5.66
CA ARG A 291 -16.96 -4.68 5.24
C ARG A 291 -18.35 -4.26 5.75
N GLY A 292 -18.44 -3.38 6.76
CA GLY A 292 -19.72 -2.95 7.32
C GLY A 292 -20.59 -4.14 7.77
N SER A 293 -21.85 -4.17 7.36
CA SER A 293 -22.80 -5.28 7.59
C SER A 293 -22.49 -6.55 6.79
N GLY A 294 -21.56 -6.47 5.82
CA GLY A 294 -21.27 -7.53 4.86
C GLY A 294 -22.03 -7.39 3.54
N ALA A 295 -23.12 -6.61 3.50
CA ALA A 295 -23.82 -6.29 2.25
C ALA A 295 -22.93 -5.41 1.35
N PRO A 296 -22.81 -5.70 0.03
CA PRO A 296 -21.96 -4.93 -0.88
C PRO A 296 -22.21 -3.41 -0.84
N GLU A 297 -23.46 -3.00 -0.69
CA GLU A 297 -23.90 -1.61 -0.69
C GLU A 297 -23.39 -0.86 0.54
N ASP A 298 -23.32 -1.52 1.69
CA ASP A 298 -22.96 -0.93 2.98
C ASP A 298 -21.44 -0.88 3.22
N ARG A 299 -20.65 -1.47 2.31
CA ARG A 299 -19.20 -1.42 2.39
C ARG A 299 -18.72 0.03 2.32
N ASN A 300 -17.71 0.37 3.12
CA ASN A 300 -17.16 1.73 3.13
C ASN A 300 -16.66 2.17 1.73
N ASN A 301 -16.09 1.22 0.96
CA ASN A 301 -15.70 1.47 -0.42
C ASN A 301 -16.91 1.89 -1.27
N SER A 302 -18.01 1.13 -1.24
CA SER A 302 -19.24 1.43 -1.99
C SER A 302 -19.84 2.78 -1.62
N ILE A 303 -19.84 3.14 -0.33
CA ILE A 303 -20.32 4.45 0.14
C ILE A 303 -19.42 5.57 -0.39
N ALA A 304 -18.09 5.40 -0.29
CA ALA A 304 -17.13 6.41 -0.71
C ALA A 304 -17.12 6.60 -2.24
N VAL A 305 -17.13 5.52 -3.04
CA VAL A 305 -17.16 5.66 -4.51
C VAL A 305 -18.44 6.32 -5.01
N ARG A 306 -19.59 6.05 -4.35
CA ARG A 306 -20.86 6.74 -4.64
C ARG A 306 -20.82 8.21 -4.27
N HIS A 307 -20.20 8.55 -3.14
CA HIS A 307 -20.05 9.94 -2.73
C HIS A 307 -19.21 10.76 -3.73
N TYR A 308 -18.19 10.15 -4.34
CA TYR A 308 -17.32 10.78 -5.34
C TYR A 308 -17.64 10.36 -6.79
N ALA A 309 -18.90 10.04 -7.10
CA ALA A 309 -19.31 9.44 -8.38
C ALA A 309 -18.90 10.25 -9.62
N ASP A 310 -18.80 11.57 -9.50
CA ASP A 310 -18.42 12.52 -10.56
C ASP A 310 -16.91 12.53 -10.86
N ARG A 311 -16.09 11.90 -10.01
CA ARG A 311 -14.61 11.98 -10.06
C ARG A 311 -13.94 10.84 -10.81
N TRP A 312 -14.66 9.76 -11.08
CA TRP A 312 -14.13 8.57 -11.75
C TRP A 312 -14.04 8.79 -13.27
N ARG A 313 -12.98 8.28 -13.89
CA ARG A 313 -12.67 8.55 -15.30
C ARG A 313 -12.41 7.29 -16.12
N VAL A 314 -11.91 6.23 -15.50
CA VAL A 314 -11.55 4.98 -16.19
C VAL A 314 -12.73 4.01 -16.12
N GLY A 315 -13.19 3.71 -14.91
CA GLY A 315 -14.46 3.07 -14.63
C GLY A 315 -15.52 4.08 -14.22
N GLY A 316 -16.35 3.71 -13.25
CA GLY A 316 -17.47 4.53 -12.78
C GLY A 316 -18.60 4.61 -13.80
N ARG A 317 -19.55 5.52 -13.57
CA ARG A 317 -20.71 5.68 -14.46
C ARG A 317 -20.25 6.22 -15.82
N PRO A 318 -20.79 5.70 -16.95
CA PRO A 318 -20.57 6.31 -18.25
C PRO A 318 -20.97 7.78 -18.19
N ARG A 319 -20.10 8.67 -18.70
CA ARG A 319 -20.49 10.07 -18.88
C ARG A 319 -21.46 10.16 -20.07
N PRO A 320 -22.53 10.98 -19.94
CA PRO A 320 -23.50 11.17 -21.02
C PRO A 320 -22.87 11.75 -22.28
#